data_AF-A0A2V2CVV2-F1
#
_entry.id   AF-A0A2V2CVV2-F1
#
_cell.length_a   1.000
_cell.length_b   1.000
_cell.length_c   1.000
_cell.angle_alpha   90.00
_cell.angle_beta   90.00
_cell.angle_gamma   90.00
#
_symmetry.space_group_name_H-M   'P 1'
#
loop_
_entity.id
_entity.type
_entity.pdbx_description
1 polymer ?
#
loop_
_entity_poly.entity_id
_entity_poly.type
_entity_poly.pdbx_seq_one_letter_code
_entity_poly.pdbx_strand_id
1 'polypeptide(L)'
;MRQKTCSACGGKMQSLGNMELQKGKFSMLFGNLSQIMSGALEVDVECCERCKKLEFYLLGDPEEPETSGIEQIACPYCGDTHDMDDAICPHCGKRLMTLG
;
A
#
# COMPACT_ATOMS: atom_id res chain seq x y z
N MET A 1 -0.47 18.84 2.68
CA MET A 1 -1.31 17.84 1.99
C MET A 1 -1.56 18.33 0.57
N ARG A 2 -1.17 17.57 -0.46
CA ARG A 2 -1.45 17.95 -1.86
C ARG A 2 -2.95 17.82 -2.11
N GLN A 3 -3.58 18.84 -2.65
CA GLN A 3 -5.00 18.82 -3.02
C GLN A 3 -5.18 17.88 -4.22
N LYS A 4 -5.95 16.80 -4.05
CA LYS A 4 -6.25 15.85 -5.12
C LYS A 4 -7.29 16.41 -6.09
N THR A 5 -7.21 15.95 -7.34
CA THR A 5 -8.07 16.34 -8.45
C THR A 5 -8.85 15.14 -8.96
N CYS A 6 -10.14 15.33 -9.24
CA CYS A 6 -11.02 14.27 -9.69
C CYS A 6 -10.52 13.65 -10.99
N SER A 7 -10.33 12.33 -10.97
CA SER A 7 -9.88 11.55 -12.14
C SER A 7 -10.79 11.67 -13.36
N ALA A 8 -12.07 11.98 -13.18
CA ALA A 8 -13.05 12.06 -14.26
C ALA A 8 -13.22 13.46 -14.86
N CYS A 9 -13.09 14.53 -14.06
CA CYS A 9 -13.42 15.89 -14.51
C CYS A 9 -12.39 16.97 -14.14
N GLY A 10 -11.31 16.60 -13.46
CA GLY A 10 -10.27 17.52 -12.97
C GLY A 10 -10.72 18.45 -11.84
N GLY A 11 -11.95 18.34 -11.35
CA GLY A 11 -12.49 19.17 -10.27
C GLY A 11 -11.82 18.89 -8.92
N LYS A 12 -11.94 19.85 -7.98
CA LYS A 12 -11.45 19.70 -6.60
C LYS A 12 -12.12 18.52 -5.89
N MET A 13 -11.31 17.72 -5.21
CA MET A 13 -11.77 16.65 -4.32
C MET A 13 -11.85 17.16 -2.88
N GLN A 14 -12.93 16.80 -2.18
CA GLN A 14 -13.14 17.04 -0.76
C GLN A 14 -13.11 15.70 -0.03
N SER A 15 -12.27 15.57 0.99
CA SER A 15 -12.25 14.37 1.85
C SER A 15 -13.53 14.33 2.70
N LEU A 16 -14.18 13.17 2.69
CA LEU A 16 -15.31 12.83 3.55
C LEU A 16 -14.86 12.00 4.77
N GLY A 17 -13.59 11.59 4.79
CA GLY A 17 -12.97 10.82 5.86
C GLY A 17 -13.17 9.31 5.70
N ASN A 18 -12.81 8.62 6.79
CA ASN A 18 -12.72 7.18 6.87
C ASN A 18 -14.12 6.55 6.98
N MET A 19 -14.38 5.51 6.20
CA MET A 19 -15.62 4.75 6.20
C MET A 19 -15.34 3.25 6.10
N GLU A 20 -16.18 2.45 6.76
CA GLU A 20 -16.16 0.99 6.63
C GLU A 20 -17.10 0.56 5.51
N LEU A 21 -16.55 0.02 4.43
CA LEU A 21 -17.33 -0.63 3.38
C LEU A 21 -17.65 -2.08 3.79
N GLN A 22 -18.92 -2.32 4.10
CA GLN A 22 -19.45 -3.67 4.37
C GLN A 22 -19.46 -4.48 3.07
N LYS A 23 -18.62 -5.53 3.01
CA LYS A 23 -18.64 -6.51 1.93
C LYS A 23 -19.98 -7.27 2.02
N GLY A 24 -20.87 -7.02 1.06
CA GLY A 24 -22.30 -7.27 1.20
C GLY A 24 -22.72 -8.64 1.75
N LYS A 25 -23.78 -8.63 2.56
CA LYS A 25 -24.64 -9.79 2.82
C LYS A 25 -25.39 -10.11 1.52
N PHE A 26 -24.97 -11.14 0.80
CA PHE A 26 -25.81 -11.70 -0.26
C PHE A 26 -27.05 -12.34 0.36
N SER A 27 -28.19 -12.08 -0.27
CA SER A 27 -29.55 -12.28 0.24
C SER A 27 -29.81 -13.61 0.96
N MET A 28 -30.58 -13.49 2.04
CA MET A 28 -31.11 -14.51 2.95
C MET A 28 -32.07 -15.53 2.28
N LEU A 29 -31.78 -16.02 1.07
CA LEU A 29 -32.66 -16.95 0.33
C LEU A 29 -31.99 -18.22 -0.22
N PHE A 30 -30.66 -18.35 -0.23
CA PHE A 30 -30.02 -19.62 -0.59
C PHE A 30 -28.82 -19.90 0.33
N GLY A 31 -28.93 -21.01 1.06
CA GLY A 31 -28.09 -21.33 2.20
C GLY A 31 -26.61 -21.50 1.88
N ASN A 32 -25.76 -20.74 2.57
CA ASN A 32 -24.51 -21.23 3.13
C ASN A 32 -24.05 -20.28 4.25
N LEU A 33 -24.17 -20.70 5.50
CA LEU A 33 -23.87 -19.90 6.70
C LEU A 33 -22.36 -19.72 6.94
N SER A 34 -21.49 -20.18 6.04
CA SER A 34 -20.04 -20.20 6.27
C SER A 34 -19.28 -18.94 5.83
N GLN A 35 -19.96 -17.92 5.28
CA GLN A 35 -19.28 -16.76 4.68
C GLN A 35 -19.48 -15.43 5.44
N ILE A 36 -19.86 -15.50 6.72
CA ILE A 36 -20.01 -14.32 7.61
C ILE A 36 -18.67 -14.01 8.33
N MET A 37 -17.58 -14.00 7.56
CA MET A 37 -16.24 -13.66 8.09
C MET A 37 -15.43 -12.81 7.12
N SER A 38 -16.10 -12.18 6.15
CA SER A 38 -15.47 -11.16 5.32
C SER A 38 -15.61 -9.82 6.03
N GLY A 39 -14.62 -9.48 6.85
CA GLY A 39 -14.56 -8.22 7.61
C GLY A 39 -14.82 -6.97 6.76
N ALA A 40 -15.21 -5.89 7.42
CA ALA A 40 -15.42 -4.59 6.79
C ALA A 40 -14.10 -4.04 6.23
N LEU A 41 -14.17 -3.36 5.09
CA LEU A 41 -13.01 -2.74 4.45
C LEU A 41 -12.93 -1.26 4.86
N GLU A 42 -11.90 -0.88 5.60
CA GLU A 42 -11.66 0.52 5.94
C GLU A 42 -11.10 1.27 4.73
N VAL A 43 -11.79 2.33 4.32
CA VAL A 43 -11.38 3.19 3.20
C VAL A 43 -11.50 4.66 3.56
N ASP A 44 -10.62 5.49 3.01
CA ASP A 44 -10.79 6.93 2.95
C ASP A 44 -11.63 7.27 1.72
N VAL A 45 -12.61 8.14 1.90
CA VAL A 45 -13.55 8.49 0.85
C VAL A 45 -13.39 9.96 0.50
N GLU A 46 -13.25 10.23 -0.79
CA GLU A 46 -13.19 11.59 -1.31
C GLU A 46 -14.31 11.83 -2.33
N CYS A 47 -14.90 13.02 -2.30
CA CYS A 47 -15.99 13.42 -3.18
C CYS A 47 -15.59 14.62 -4.04
N CYS A 48 -15.78 14.52 -5.35
CA CYS A 48 -15.59 15.67 -6.23
C CYS A 48 -16.69 16.70 -6.02
N GLU A 49 -16.31 17.95 -5.71
CA GLU A 49 -17.27 19.04 -5.50
C GLU A 49 -18.06 19.35 -6.79
N ARG A 50 -17.46 19.11 -7.97
CA ARG A 50 -18.03 19.40 -9.30
C ARG A 50 -18.96 18.30 -9.82
N CYS A 51 -18.48 17.07 -9.99
CA CYS A 51 -19.27 15.99 -10.63
C CYS A 51 -19.85 14.98 -9.64
N LYS A 52 -19.60 15.15 -8.33
CA LYS A 52 -20.05 14.24 -7.26
C LYS A 52 -19.55 12.79 -7.39
N LYS A 53 -18.49 12.57 -8.18
CA LYS A 53 -17.77 11.29 -8.20
C LYS A 53 -17.16 11.02 -6.82
N LEU A 54 -17.36 9.80 -6.33
CA LEU A 54 -16.68 9.27 -5.16
C LEU A 54 -15.45 8.46 -5.58
N GLU A 55 -14.36 8.63 -4.85
CA GLU A 55 -13.14 7.83 -4.97
C GLU A 55 -12.84 7.22 -3.59
N PHE A 56 -12.52 5.93 -3.58
CA PHE A 56 -12.26 5.14 -2.38
C PHE A 56 -10.79 4.73 -2.36
N TYR A 57 -10.13 4.98 -1.25
CA TYR A 57 -8.72 4.67 -1.04
C TYR A 57 -8.60 3.73 0.16
N LEU A 58 -7.91 2.60 0.02
CA LEU A 58 -7.69 1.69 1.15
C LEU A 58 -6.93 2.41 2.27
N LEU A 59 -7.45 2.30 3.49
CA LEU A 59 -6.74 2.72 4.69
C LEU A 59 -5.88 1.56 5.16
N GLY A 60 -4.56 1.74 5.14
CA GLY A 60 -3.66 0.76 5.74
C GLY A 60 -3.31 -0.44 4.87
N ASP A 61 -3.11 -0.25 3.55
CA ASP A 61 -1.94 -0.89 2.94
C ASP A 61 -0.76 0.07 3.20
N PRO A 62 -0.01 -0.04 4.32
CA PRO A 62 1.42 0.08 4.11
C PRO A 62 1.73 -0.97 3.04
N GLU A 63 2.50 -0.64 2.02
CA GLU A 63 3.23 -1.66 1.28
C GLU A 63 3.85 -2.56 2.36
N GLU A 64 3.27 -3.74 2.65
CA GLU A 64 4.00 -4.74 3.40
C GLU A 64 5.23 -4.94 2.54
N PRO A 65 6.44 -4.56 2.99
CA PRO A 65 7.61 -4.71 2.16
C PRO A 65 7.65 -6.19 1.86
N GLU A 66 7.43 -6.50 0.58
CA GLU A 66 7.30 -7.86 0.12
C GLU A 66 8.55 -8.57 0.61
N THR A 67 8.41 -9.48 1.57
CA THR A 67 9.55 -10.13 2.27
C THR A 67 10.27 -11.14 1.35
N SER A 68 10.18 -10.92 0.04
CA SER A 68 11.01 -11.49 -1.00
C SER A 68 12.27 -10.66 -1.28
N GLY A 69 12.53 -9.59 -0.50
CA GLY A 69 13.76 -8.81 -0.59
C GLY A 69 14.96 -9.57 0.02
N ILE A 70 16.07 -9.58 -0.71
CA ILE A 70 17.36 -10.11 -0.23
C ILE A 70 17.75 -9.39 1.07
N GLU A 71 18.30 -10.12 2.04
CA GLU A 71 18.74 -9.54 3.32
C GLU A 71 19.71 -8.37 3.07
N GLN A 72 19.50 -7.24 3.73
CA GLN A 72 20.35 -6.08 3.60
C GLN A 72 21.43 -6.03 4.68
N ILE A 73 22.66 -5.69 4.30
CA ILE A 73 23.82 -5.61 5.18
C ILE A 73 24.53 -4.25 5.04
N ALA A 74 25.17 -3.79 6.11
CA ALA A 74 25.99 -2.57 6.08
C ALA A 74 27.38 -2.87 5.48
N CYS A 75 27.82 -2.03 4.54
CA CYS A 75 29.14 -2.12 3.95
C CYS A 75 30.23 -1.91 5.03
N PRO A 76 31.21 -2.83 5.18
CA PRO A 76 32.25 -2.72 6.21
C PRO A 76 33.25 -1.58 5.96
N TYR A 77 33.17 -0.90 4.80
CA TYR A 77 34.09 0.16 4.43
C TYR A 77 33.49 1.56 4.50
N CYS A 78 32.23 1.75 4.10
CA CYS A 78 31.56 3.05 4.09
C CYS A 78 30.37 3.14 5.05
N GLY A 79 29.84 2.02 5.54
CA GLY A 79 28.71 1.98 6.46
C GLY A 79 27.33 2.05 5.80
N ASP A 80 27.26 2.31 4.49
CA ASP A 80 25.99 2.32 3.77
C ASP A 80 25.41 0.91 3.58
N THR A 81 24.09 0.82 3.61
CA THR A 81 23.35 -0.43 3.44
C THR A 81 23.24 -0.82 1.96
N HIS A 82 23.36 -2.11 1.68
CA HIS A 82 23.23 -2.71 0.36
C HIS A 82 22.73 -4.17 0.48
N ASP A 83 22.44 -4.84 -0.64
CA ASP A 83 21.93 -6.21 -0.62
C ASP A 83 23.08 -7.19 -0.31
N MET A 84 22.84 -8.25 0.48
CA MET A 84 23.89 -9.14 0.95
C MET A 84 24.66 -9.86 -0.17
N ASP A 85 24.04 -10.06 -1.33
CA ASP A 85 24.65 -10.73 -2.49
C ASP A 85 25.42 -9.78 -3.42
N ASP A 86 25.46 -8.49 -3.12
CA ASP A 86 26.30 -7.53 -3.84
C ASP A 86 27.79 -7.92 -3.72
N ALA A 87 28.42 -8.23 -4.85
CA ALA A 87 29.87 -8.49 -4.90
C ALA A 87 30.73 -7.22 -4.70
N ILE A 88 30.14 -6.04 -4.95
CA ILE A 88 30.78 -4.73 -4.91
C ILE A 88 29.78 -3.74 -4.31
N CYS A 89 30.21 -2.93 -3.34
CA CYS A 89 29.35 -1.93 -2.72
C CYS A 89 28.91 -0.87 -3.75
N PRO A 90 27.61 -0.63 -3.96
CA PRO A 90 27.12 0.34 -4.94
C PRO A 90 27.47 1.79 -4.57
N HIS A 91 27.78 2.06 -3.29
CA HIS A 91 28.05 3.40 -2.78
C HIS A 91 29.54 3.76 -2.83
N CYS A 92 30.44 2.82 -2.53
CA CYS A 92 31.88 3.10 -2.45
C CYS A 92 32.75 2.32 -3.45
N GLY A 93 32.18 1.39 -4.22
CA GLY A 93 32.88 0.63 -5.25
C GLY A 93 33.90 -0.39 -4.75
N LYS A 94 34.00 -0.59 -3.42
CA LYS A 94 34.89 -1.62 -2.85
C LYS A 94 34.27 -3.00 -2.97
N ARG A 95 35.11 -3.98 -3.26
CA ARG A 95 34.73 -5.39 -3.30
C ARG A 95 34.33 -5.85 -1.91
N LEU A 96 33.14 -6.42 -1.81
CA LEU A 96 32.60 -6.97 -0.57
C LEU A 96 33.08 -8.42 -0.49
N MET A 97 33.75 -8.79 0.60
CA MET A 97 34.25 -10.16 0.74
C MET A 97 33.08 -11.06 1.13
N THR A 98 32.70 -11.96 0.22
CA THR A 98 31.78 -13.07 0.49
C THR A 98 32.31 -13.88 1.66
N LEU A 99 31.63 -13.83 2.80
CA LEU A 99 31.79 -14.83 3.85
C LEU A 99 31.23 -16.14 3.28
N GLY A 100 32.12 -17.11 3.07
CA GLY A 100 31.76 -18.46 2.65
C GLY A 100 31.13 -19.28 3.76
#